data_AF-C3PI53-F1
#
_entry.id   AF-C3PI53-F1
#
_cell.length_a   1.000
_cell.length_b   1.000
_cell.length_c   1.000
_cell.angle_alpha   90.00
_cell.angle_beta   90.00
_cell.angle_gamma   90.00
#
_symmetry.space_group_name_H-M   'P 1'
#
loop_
_entity.id
_entity.type
_entity.pdbx_description
1 polymer ?
#
loop_
_entity_poly.entity_id
_entity_poly.type
_entity_poly.pdbx_seq_one_letter_code
_entity_poly.pdbx_strand_id
1 'polypeptide(L)'
;MRDLREFHDPNLYLPIDGTVYTVKSPNAELGLEIRRFTADPESDPAEEIYFVAKLLGAEYDKDTDSMSGGLWDEMVANGVPYEECMHVGNTAMAHYGVSPEFGEMWWETRLGKERPIQPEDIVAWARRAWEKPVEKEPVEKKPAAKKTTRSRKKTTS
;
A
#
# COMPACT_ATOMS: atom_id res chain seq x y z
N MET A 1 -9.38 -6.33 25.78
CA MET A 1 -8.87 -6.02 24.43
C MET A 1 -9.73 -4.89 23.87
N ARG A 2 -9.14 -3.89 23.21
CA ARG A 2 -9.90 -2.79 22.60
C ARG A 2 -10.49 -3.23 21.26
N ASP A 3 -11.59 -2.62 20.83
CA ASP A 3 -12.17 -2.90 19.51
C ASP A 3 -11.19 -2.45 18.41
N LEU A 4 -10.99 -3.30 17.39
CA LEU A 4 -10.03 -3.04 16.30
C LEU A 4 -10.38 -1.77 15.50
N ARG A 5 -11.68 -1.46 15.35
CA ARG A 5 -12.15 -0.30 14.60
C ARG A 5 -11.95 1.02 15.34
N GLU A 6 -11.60 0.99 16.63
CA GLU A 6 -11.25 2.21 17.37
C GLU A 6 -9.89 2.80 16.96
N PHE A 7 -9.00 2.00 16.33
CA PHE A 7 -7.64 2.44 16.02
C PHE A 7 -7.12 1.97 14.66
N HIS A 8 -7.90 1.17 13.93
CA HIS A 8 -7.52 0.69 12.61
C HIS A 8 -8.67 0.81 11.60
N ASP A 9 -8.45 1.65 10.61
CA ASP A 9 -9.27 1.80 9.41
C ASP A 9 -8.52 1.18 8.21
N PRO A 10 -9.08 0.16 7.54
CA PRO A 10 -8.42 -0.53 6.45
C PRO A 10 -8.71 0.08 5.07
N ASN A 11 -9.53 1.14 5.00
CA ASN A 11 -9.86 1.79 3.74
C ASN A 11 -8.64 2.53 3.18
N LEU A 12 -8.61 2.64 1.86
CA LEU A 12 -7.58 3.36 1.12
C LEU A 12 -8.11 4.73 0.71
N TYR A 13 -7.33 5.77 0.97
CA TYR A 13 -7.69 7.17 0.76
C TYR A 13 -6.77 7.79 -0.28
N LEU A 14 -7.34 8.27 -1.39
CA LEU A 14 -6.59 8.71 -2.57
C LEU A 14 -7.00 10.15 -2.94
N PRO A 15 -6.16 11.15 -2.62
CA PRO A 15 -6.48 12.55 -2.85
C PRO A 15 -6.20 12.99 -4.30
N ILE A 16 -7.19 13.56 -4.97
CA ILE A 16 -7.08 14.17 -6.31
C ILE A 16 -7.78 15.53 -6.27
N ASP A 17 -7.04 16.59 -6.62
CA ASP A 17 -7.55 17.98 -6.69
C ASP A 17 -8.40 18.42 -5.48
N GLY A 18 -7.93 18.11 -4.27
CA GLY A 18 -8.63 18.47 -3.03
C GLY A 18 -9.83 17.57 -2.66
N THR A 19 -10.23 16.64 -3.53
CA THR A 19 -11.20 15.58 -3.23
C THR A 19 -10.48 14.31 -2.80
N VAL A 20 -11.00 13.60 -1.80
CA VAL A 20 -10.41 12.33 -1.33
C VAL A 20 -11.33 11.18 -1.70
N TYR A 21 -10.92 10.40 -2.70
CA TYR A 21 -11.62 9.19 -3.11
C TYR A 21 -11.28 8.04 -2.15
N THR A 22 -12.31 7.34 -1.68
CA THR A 22 -12.15 6.28 -0.67
C THR A 22 -12.49 4.93 -1.26
N VAL A 23 -11.47 4.09 -1.45
CA VAL A 23 -11.65 2.68 -1.82
C VAL A 23 -11.90 1.88 -0.53
N LYS A 24 -13.01 1.14 -0.50
CA LYS A 24 -13.33 0.31 0.66
C LYS A 24 -12.46 -0.94 0.66
N SER A 25 -11.99 -1.30 1.85
CA SER A 25 -11.23 -2.54 2.02
C SER A 25 -12.05 -3.73 1.53
N PRO A 26 -11.49 -4.60 0.67
CA PRO A 26 -12.20 -5.79 0.20
C PRO A 26 -12.51 -6.72 1.38
N ASN A 27 -13.59 -7.48 1.26
CA ASN A 27 -13.86 -8.57 2.19
C ASN A 27 -12.82 -9.70 2.01
N ALA A 28 -12.86 -10.70 2.89
CA ALA A 28 -11.89 -11.80 2.87
C ALA A 28 -11.90 -12.60 1.56
N GLU A 29 -13.06 -12.77 0.93
CA GLU A 29 -13.20 -13.53 -0.32
C GLU A 29 -12.53 -12.79 -1.48
N LEU A 30 -12.90 -11.53 -1.69
CA LEU A 30 -12.30 -10.69 -2.72
C LEU A 30 -10.80 -10.47 -2.48
N GLY A 31 -10.39 -10.27 -1.23
CA GLY A 31 -8.97 -10.16 -0.89
C GLY A 31 -8.16 -11.41 -1.24
N LEU A 32 -8.75 -12.61 -1.06
CA LEU A 32 -8.12 -13.86 -1.50
C LEU A 32 -8.09 -14.03 -3.01
N GLU A 33 -9.12 -13.56 -3.73
CA GLU A 33 -9.13 -13.57 -5.20
C GLU A 33 -8.04 -12.67 -5.76
N ILE A 34 -7.97 -11.41 -5.30
CA ILE A 34 -6.95 -10.44 -5.72
C ILE A 34 -5.57 -11.02 -5.45
N ARG A 35 -5.31 -11.52 -4.24
CA ARG A 35 -4.00 -12.09 -3.89
C ARG A 35 -3.60 -13.26 -4.78
N ARG A 36 -4.55 -14.13 -5.16
CA ARG A 36 -4.27 -15.24 -6.09
C ARG A 36 -3.91 -14.70 -7.48
N PHE A 37 -4.72 -13.77 -7.99
CA PHE A 37 -4.49 -13.15 -9.29
C PHE A 37 -3.11 -12.49 -9.37
N THR A 38 -2.74 -11.66 -8.38
CA THR A 38 -1.47 -10.92 -8.39
C THR A 38 -0.24 -11.82 -8.19
N ALA A 39 -0.40 -12.97 -7.53
CA ALA A 39 0.70 -13.89 -7.25
C ALA A 39 0.93 -14.95 -8.35
N ASP A 40 -0.09 -15.20 -9.18
CA ASP A 40 -0.03 -16.20 -10.25
C ASP A 40 0.58 -15.60 -11.52
N PRO A 41 1.77 -16.07 -11.95
CA PRO A 41 2.43 -15.56 -13.15
C PRO A 41 1.70 -15.91 -14.45
N GLU A 42 0.76 -16.85 -14.43
CA GLU A 42 -0.02 -17.27 -15.60
C GLU A 42 -1.38 -16.55 -15.69
N SER A 43 -1.71 -15.68 -14.72
CA SER A 43 -2.91 -14.83 -14.77
C SER A 43 -2.93 -13.97 -16.03
N ASP A 44 -4.09 -13.85 -16.67
CA ASP A 44 -4.26 -12.94 -17.80
C ASP A 44 -4.31 -11.49 -17.31
N PRO A 45 -3.36 -10.61 -17.70
CA PRO A 45 -3.38 -9.21 -17.32
C PRO A 45 -4.65 -8.46 -17.75
N ALA A 46 -5.34 -8.94 -18.79
CA ALA A 46 -6.61 -8.37 -19.22
C ALA A 46 -7.73 -8.54 -18.18
N GLU A 47 -7.62 -9.50 -17.27
CA GLU A 47 -8.62 -9.71 -16.21
C GLU A 47 -8.49 -8.71 -15.04
N GLU A 48 -7.40 -7.93 -14.98
CA GLU A 48 -7.17 -6.94 -13.92
C GLU A 48 -8.33 -5.94 -13.81
N ILE A 49 -8.93 -5.56 -14.94
CA ILE A 49 -10.05 -4.61 -15.00
C ILE A 49 -11.27 -5.07 -14.19
N TYR A 50 -11.52 -6.38 -14.09
CA TYR A 50 -12.63 -6.91 -13.29
C TYR A 50 -12.36 -6.75 -11.80
N PHE A 51 -11.11 -6.89 -11.37
CA PHE A 51 -10.74 -6.66 -9.97
C PHE A 51 -10.75 -5.19 -9.61
N VAL A 52 -10.31 -4.32 -10.54
CA VAL A 52 -10.46 -2.87 -10.41
C VAL A 52 -11.94 -2.51 -10.23
N ALA A 53 -12.82 -2.97 -11.11
CA ALA A 53 -14.26 -2.72 -11.00
C ALA A 53 -14.81 -3.14 -9.63
N LYS A 54 -14.52 -4.37 -9.18
CA LYS A 54 -14.93 -4.87 -7.86
C LYS A 54 -14.41 -4.00 -6.70
N LEU A 55 -13.16 -3.57 -6.75
CA LEU A 55 -12.55 -2.71 -5.72
C LEU A 55 -13.20 -1.33 -5.67
N LEU A 56 -13.55 -0.78 -6.83
CA LEU A 56 -14.26 0.50 -6.95
C LEU A 56 -15.75 0.39 -6.61
N GLY A 57 -16.28 -0.82 -6.37
CA GLY A 57 -17.72 -1.06 -6.20
C GLY A 57 -18.51 -0.78 -7.48
N ALA A 58 -17.84 -0.90 -8.62
CA ALA A 58 -18.36 -0.70 -9.97
C ALA A 58 -18.60 -2.04 -10.67
N GLU A 59 -19.29 -1.99 -11.81
CA GLU A 59 -19.48 -3.10 -12.74
C GLU A 59 -18.77 -2.78 -14.05
N TYR A 60 -18.07 -3.78 -14.60
CA TYR A 60 -17.44 -3.70 -15.91
C TYR A 60 -18.16 -4.60 -16.91
N ASP A 61 -18.63 -4.00 -18.01
CA ASP A 61 -19.22 -4.69 -19.15
C ASP A 61 -18.16 -4.85 -20.24
N LYS A 62 -17.78 -6.12 -20.47
CA LYS A 62 -16.79 -6.51 -21.48
C LYS A 62 -17.27 -6.36 -22.91
N ASP A 63 -18.59 -6.42 -23.15
CA ASP A 63 -19.14 -6.42 -24.49
C ASP A 63 -19.15 -4.99 -25.06
N THR A 64 -19.29 -3.99 -24.19
CA THR A 64 -19.25 -2.56 -24.52
C THR A 64 -17.96 -1.86 -24.11
N ASP A 65 -17.04 -2.57 -23.44
CA ASP A 65 -15.82 -2.03 -22.86
C ASP A 65 -16.07 -0.79 -21.98
N SER A 66 -17.03 -0.92 -21.05
CA SER A 66 -17.49 0.19 -20.23
C SER A 66 -17.57 -0.18 -18.75
N MET A 67 -17.17 0.74 -17.89
CA MET A 67 -17.33 0.64 -16.44
C MET A 67 -18.39 1.63 -15.95
N SER A 68 -19.20 1.22 -14.97
CA SER A 68 -20.22 2.07 -14.34
C SER A 68 -20.50 1.68 -12.89
N GLY A 69 -21.00 2.63 -12.10
CA GLY A 69 -21.35 2.46 -10.70
C GLY A 69 -20.21 2.77 -9.72
N GLY A 70 -20.53 2.72 -8.43
CA GLY A 70 -19.57 2.86 -7.34
C GLY A 70 -18.75 4.14 -7.40
N LEU A 71 -17.46 4.00 -7.04
CA LEU A 71 -16.48 5.08 -7.04
C LEU A 71 -16.13 5.55 -8.46
N TRP A 72 -16.31 4.68 -9.47
CA TRP A 72 -16.08 5.04 -10.87
C TRP A 72 -16.99 6.18 -11.32
N ASP A 73 -18.31 6.05 -11.09
CA ASP A 73 -19.27 7.09 -11.45
C ASP A 73 -19.03 8.39 -10.66
N GLU A 74 -18.59 8.30 -9.40
CA GLU A 74 -18.24 9.48 -8.59
C GLU A 74 -17.07 10.25 -9.21
N MET A 75 -16.00 9.56 -9.59
CA MET A 75 -14.84 10.18 -10.25
C MET A 75 -15.22 10.77 -11.61
N VAL A 76 -16.01 10.05 -12.41
CA VAL A 76 -16.51 10.53 -13.71
C VAL A 76 -17.39 11.78 -13.54
N ALA A 77 -18.29 11.79 -12.56
CA ALA A 77 -19.15 12.94 -12.26
C ALA A 77 -18.36 14.18 -11.81
N ASN A 78 -17.23 13.97 -11.13
CA ASN A 78 -16.31 15.03 -10.73
C ASN A 78 -15.36 15.47 -11.87
N GLY A 79 -15.44 14.84 -13.04
CA GLY A 79 -14.61 15.19 -14.20
C GLY A 79 -13.16 14.72 -14.10
N VAL A 80 -12.89 13.71 -13.27
CA VAL A 80 -11.56 13.08 -13.17
C VAL A 80 -11.23 12.42 -14.53
N PRO A 81 -10.05 12.69 -15.11
CA PRO A 81 -9.62 12.05 -16.35
C PRO A 81 -9.53 10.52 -16.22
N TYR A 82 -9.80 9.81 -17.32
CA TYR A 82 -9.75 8.35 -17.36
C TYR A 82 -8.47 7.76 -16.75
N GLU A 83 -7.30 8.34 -17.06
CA GLU A 83 -6.03 7.83 -16.53
C GLU A 83 -5.92 7.98 -15.01
N GLU A 84 -6.51 9.02 -14.42
CA GLU A 84 -6.52 9.18 -12.97
C GLU A 84 -7.54 8.24 -12.31
N CYS A 85 -8.66 7.96 -12.97
CA CYS A 85 -9.62 6.94 -12.53
C CYS A 85 -8.98 5.54 -12.52
N MET A 86 -8.22 5.20 -13.57
CA MET A 86 -7.48 3.95 -13.62
C MET A 86 -6.38 3.92 -12.57
N HIS A 87 -5.62 5.01 -12.38
CA HIS A 87 -4.61 5.10 -11.34
C HIS A 87 -5.16 4.76 -9.96
N VAL A 88 -6.36 5.25 -9.64
CA VAL A 88 -7.06 4.92 -8.40
C VAL A 88 -7.33 3.40 -8.29
N GLY A 89 -7.82 2.78 -9.36
CA GLY A 89 -8.05 1.34 -9.44
C GLY A 89 -6.78 0.50 -9.31
N ASN A 90 -5.75 0.82 -10.09
CA ASN A 90 -4.49 0.12 -10.11
C ASN A 90 -3.72 0.31 -8.78
N THR A 91 -3.80 1.49 -8.15
CA THR A 91 -3.27 1.70 -6.80
C THR A 91 -4.01 0.84 -5.77
N ALA A 92 -5.33 0.67 -5.89
CA ALA A 92 -6.07 -0.25 -5.02
C ALA A 92 -5.63 -1.72 -5.20
N MET A 93 -5.39 -2.14 -6.45
CA MET A 93 -4.81 -3.46 -6.75
C MET A 93 -3.43 -3.64 -6.11
N ALA A 94 -2.55 -2.63 -6.24
CA ALA A 94 -1.23 -2.66 -5.64
C ALA A 94 -1.28 -2.72 -4.10
N HIS A 95 -2.17 -1.94 -3.50
CA HIS A 95 -2.35 -1.86 -2.06
C HIS A 95 -2.88 -3.17 -1.45
N TYR A 96 -3.98 -3.70 -1.99
CA TYR A 96 -4.66 -4.87 -1.43
C TYR A 96 -4.13 -6.21 -1.98
N GLY A 97 -3.53 -6.22 -3.17
CA GLY A 97 -2.97 -7.42 -3.78
C GLY A 97 -1.53 -7.72 -3.39
N VAL A 98 -0.72 -6.68 -3.16
CA VAL A 98 0.70 -6.82 -2.79
C VAL A 98 0.95 -6.39 -1.35
N SER A 99 0.93 -5.09 -1.07
CA SER A 99 1.04 -4.53 0.28
C SER A 99 0.67 -3.04 0.31
N PRO A 100 0.31 -2.49 1.48
CA PRO A 100 0.01 -1.05 1.62
C PRO A 100 1.13 -0.14 1.11
N GLU A 101 2.38 -0.47 1.43
CA GLU A 101 3.56 0.30 1.04
C GLU A 101 3.86 0.22 -0.47
N PHE A 102 3.51 -0.92 -1.10
CA PHE A 102 3.59 -1.03 -2.56
C PHE A 102 2.52 -0.16 -3.23
N GLY A 103 1.31 -0.12 -2.66
CA GLY A 103 0.25 0.80 -3.09
C GLY A 103 0.65 2.26 -2.99
N GLU A 104 1.26 2.69 -1.88
CA GLU A 104 1.78 4.06 -1.72
C GLU A 104 2.86 4.38 -2.76
N MET A 105 3.84 3.49 -2.95
CA MET A 105 4.84 3.65 -3.99
C MET A 105 4.23 3.73 -5.39
N TRP A 106 3.21 2.92 -5.67
CA TRP A 106 2.49 2.94 -6.94
C TRP A 106 1.82 4.30 -7.17
N TRP A 107 1.07 4.76 -6.17
CA TRP A 107 0.38 6.05 -6.17
C TRP A 107 1.33 7.21 -6.52
N GLU A 108 2.50 7.25 -5.90
CA GLU A 108 3.45 8.35 -6.05
C GLU A 108 4.25 8.32 -7.36
N THR A 109 4.40 7.16 -8.01
CA THR A 109 5.42 6.98 -9.06
C THR A 109 4.90 6.49 -10.42
N ARG A 110 3.67 5.98 -10.49
CA ARG A 110 3.17 5.27 -11.68
C ARG A 110 2.12 6.00 -12.51
N LEU A 111 1.64 7.18 -12.09
CA LEU A 111 0.70 7.97 -12.88
C LEU A 111 1.28 8.25 -14.29
N GLY A 112 0.49 7.94 -15.34
CA GLY A 112 0.89 8.09 -16.75
C GLY A 112 1.88 7.03 -17.27
N LYS A 113 2.17 6.00 -16.47
CA LYS A 113 2.98 4.81 -16.85
C LYS A 113 2.26 3.53 -16.44
N GLU A 114 0.95 3.55 -16.53
CA GLU A 114 0.11 2.47 -16.05
C GLU A 114 0.25 1.22 -16.91
N ARG A 115 0.44 0.11 -16.20
CA ARG A 115 0.47 -1.23 -16.74
C ARG A 115 -0.06 -2.15 -15.64
N PRO A 116 -0.64 -3.31 -16.01
CA PRO A 116 -0.96 -4.35 -15.04
C PRO A 116 0.22 -4.67 -14.13
N ILE A 117 -0.05 -5.05 -12.88
CA ILE A 117 0.99 -5.46 -11.93
C ILE A 117 1.62 -6.74 -12.45
N GLN A 118 2.92 -6.72 -12.74
CA GLN A 118 3.62 -7.90 -13.23
C GLN A 118 4.41 -8.59 -12.10
N PRO A 119 4.63 -9.91 -12.16
CA PRO A 119 5.37 -10.64 -11.12
C PRO A 119 6.77 -10.07 -10.83
N GLU A 120 7.47 -9.54 -11.83
CA GLU A 120 8.80 -8.95 -11.63
C GLU A 120 8.77 -7.66 -10.80
N ASP A 121 7.68 -6.88 -10.85
CA ASP A 121 7.51 -5.70 -10.00
C ASP A 121 7.47 -6.11 -8.52
N ILE A 122 6.77 -7.20 -8.21
CA ILE A 122 6.65 -7.75 -6.85
C ILE A 122 8.00 -8.29 -6.36
N VAL A 123 8.73 -9.01 -7.22
CA VAL A 123 10.08 -9.51 -6.88
C VAL A 123 11.06 -8.35 -6.65
N ALA A 124 11.04 -7.34 -7.52
CA ALA A 124 11.87 -6.15 -7.35
C ALA A 124 11.53 -5.39 -6.07
N TRP A 125 10.24 -5.28 -5.76
CA TRP A 125 9.75 -4.70 -4.50
C TRP A 125 10.23 -5.47 -3.28
N ALA A 126 10.05 -6.79 -3.27
CA ALA A 126 10.47 -7.66 -2.17
C ALA A 126 11.99 -7.57 -1.93
N ARG A 127 12.78 -7.53 -3.01
CA ARG A 127 14.23 -7.34 -2.94
C ARG A 127 14.59 -5.98 -2.33
N ARG A 128 13.96 -4.90 -2.80
CA ARG A 128 14.17 -3.55 -2.25
C ARG A 128 13.81 -3.49 -0.76
N ALA A 129 12.71 -4.13 -0.36
CA ALA A 129 12.28 -4.18 1.03
C ALA A 129 13.28 -4.92 1.94
N TRP A 130 13.88 -6.01 1.45
CA TRP A 130 14.94 -6.75 2.17
C TRP A 130 16.29 -6.01 2.20
N GLU A 131 16.59 -5.21 1.19
CA GLU A 131 17.85 -4.43 1.10
C GLU A 131 17.79 -3.09 1.85
N LYS A 132 16.61 -2.61 2.27
CA LYS A 132 16.51 -1.41 3.13
C LYS A 132 17.28 -1.66 4.43
N PRO A 133 18.37 -0.93 4.72
CA PRO A 133 19.06 -1.07 6.00
C PRO A 133 18.08 -0.66 7.09
N VAL A 134 17.91 -1.51 8.11
CA VAL A 134 17.22 -1.14 9.34
C VAL A 134 17.84 0.17 9.81
N GLU A 135 17.09 1.27 9.75
CA GLU A 135 17.50 2.52 10.39
C GLU A 135 17.79 2.18 11.85
N LYS A 136 19.07 2.13 12.20
CA LYS A 136 19.47 1.92 13.58
C LYS A 136 18.96 3.13 14.35
N GLU A 137 17.97 2.91 15.21
CA GLU A 137 17.59 3.90 16.22
C GLU A 137 18.87 4.48 16.84
N PRO A 138 18.98 5.81 17.00
CA PRO A 138 20.17 6.40 17.57
C PRO A 138 20.30 5.87 19.00
N VAL A 139 21.30 5.01 19.21
CA VAL A 139 21.60 4.44 20.53
C VAL A 139 21.86 5.61 21.47
N GLU A 140 20.90 5.86 22.37
CA GLU A 140 21.03 6.80 23.47
C GLU A 140 22.29 6.42 24.26
N LYS A 141 23.34 7.23 24.13
CA LYS A 141 24.57 7.06 24.91
C LYS A 141 24.23 7.30 26.38
N LYS A 142 24.08 6.22 27.15
CA LYS A 142 24.02 6.28 28.63
C LYS A 142 25.19 7.15 29.13
N PRO A 143 24.94 8.13 30.02
CA PRO A 143 26.02 8.97 30.54
C PRO A 143 26.96 8.13 31.39
N ALA A 144 28.26 8.27 31.13
CA ALA A 144 29.33 7.56 31.84
C ALA A 144 29.25 7.86 33.35
N ALA A 145 29.15 6.80 34.15
CA ALA A 145 29.19 6.88 35.60
C ALA A 145 30.51 7.52 36.07
N LYS A 146 30.41 8.67 36.75
CA LYS A 146 31.53 9.32 37.44
C LYS A 146 32.12 8.33 38.47
N LYS A 147 33.35 7.87 38.22
CA LYS A 147 34.15 7.13 39.22
C LYS A 147 34.43 8.06 40.40
N THR A 148 33.84 7.75 41.56
CA THR A 148 34.16 8.39 42.83
C THR A 148 35.48 7.82 43.35
N THR A 149 36.52 8.65 43.35
CA THR A 149 37.81 8.36 43.97
C THR A 149 37.66 8.35 45.48
N ARG A 150 37.62 7.16 46.10
CA ARG A 150 37.71 7.02 47.56
C ARG A 150 39.15 6.69 47.94
N SER A 151 39.85 7.73 48.40
CA SER A 151 41.16 7.66 49.06
C SER A 151 41.11 6.67 50.24
N ARG A 152 42.07 5.73 50.29
CA ARG A 152 42.37 4.98 51.50
C ARG A 152 43.87 5.01 51.75
N LYS A 153 44.21 5.69 52.84
CA LYS A 153 45.54 5.87 53.43
C LYS A 153 46.01 4.55 54.05
N LYS A 154 47.34 4.39 54.07
CA LYS A 154 48.23 3.89 55.15
C LYS A 154 48.87 2.48 55.08
N THR A 155 50.22 2.51 55.08
CA THR A 155 51.25 1.66 55.78
C THR A 155 51.34 0.17 55.37
N THR A 156 52.48 -0.50 55.20
CA THR A 156 53.86 -0.54 55.78
C THR A 156 54.82 -1.01 54.64
N SER A 157 56.16 -0.98 54.67
CA SER A 157 57.19 -1.02 55.72
C SER A 157 58.49 -0.42 55.19
#